data_AF-A0A8S8XT29-F1
#
_entry.id   AF-A0A8S8XT29-F1
#
_cell.length_a   1.000
_cell.length_b   1.000
_cell.length_c   1.000
_cell.angle_alpha   90.00
_cell.angle_beta   90.00
_cell.angle_gamma   90.00
#
_symmetry.space_group_name_H-M   'P 1'
#
loop_
_entity.id
_entity.type
_entity.pdbx_description
1 polymer ?
#
loop_
_entity_poly.entity_id
_entity_poly.type
_entity_poly.pdbx_seq_one_letter_code
_entity_poly.pdbx_strand_id
1 'polypeptide(L)'
;MAKVVWFLTTNEGKVAEARAHLSPLGYQVEQLSIQDDEIIEPQADDLYSVAKQKLAQAGKHLPSNFSIGDILLVEDAGLFIDALDGFPGFTLSYVHSTIGLDGILRFGSS
;
A
#
# COMPACT_ATOMS: atom_id res chain seq x y z
N MET A 1 0.42 26.60 7.68
CA MET A 1 -0.59 25.53 7.55
C MET A 1 0.15 24.20 7.56
N ALA A 2 -0.42 23.17 8.20
CA ALA A 2 0.14 21.82 8.11
C ALA A 2 0.07 21.34 6.67
N LYS A 3 1.11 20.64 6.20
CA LYS A 3 1.08 20.01 4.86
C LYS A 3 0.23 18.74 4.94
N VAL A 4 -0.65 18.55 3.97
CA VAL A 4 -1.49 17.35 3.91
C VAL A 4 -0.72 16.23 3.20
N VAL A 5 -0.78 15.04 3.77
CA VAL A 5 -0.31 13.79 3.18
C VAL A 5 -1.56 12.98 2.82
N TRP A 6 -1.84 12.88 1.53
CA TRP A 6 -2.90 12.04 0.98
C TRP A 6 -2.36 10.63 0.82
N PHE A 7 -2.80 9.72 1.67
CA PHE A 7 -2.32 8.34 1.68
C PHE A 7 -3.30 7.42 0.96
N LEU A 8 -2.91 6.94 -0.22
CA LEU A 8 -3.67 5.94 -0.96
C LEU A 8 -3.63 4.58 -0.24
N THR A 9 -4.69 4.26 0.48
CA THR A 9 -4.89 2.94 1.09
C THR A 9 -6.34 2.75 1.55
N THR A 10 -6.83 1.51 1.48
CA THR A 10 -8.09 1.09 2.12
C THR A 10 -7.87 0.54 3.54
N ASN A 11 -6.61 0.38 3.99
CA ASN A 11 -6.27 -0.15 5.30
C ASN A 11 -6.22 0.96 6.36
N GLU A 12 -7.24 1.03 7.20
CA GLU A 12 -7.33 2.01 8.30
C GLU A 12 -6.18 1.92 9.31
N GLY A 13 -5.61 0.73 9.51
CA GLY A 13 -4.46 0.51 10.39
C GLY A 13 -3.22 1.25 9.89
N LYS A 14 -2.95 1.20 8.57
CA LYS A 14 -1.85 1.96 7.95
C LYS A 14 -2.04 3.46 8.10
N VAL A 15 -3.28 3.94 7.96
CA VAL A 15 -3.60 5.37 8.16
C VAL A 15 -3.34 5.78 9.61
N ALA A 16 -3.74 4.96 10.58
CA ALA A 16 -3.49 5.21 11.99
C ALA A 16 -2.00 5.26 12.32
N GLU A 17 -1.21 4.34 11.79
CA GLU A 17 0.26 4.32 11.91
C GLU A 17 0.90 5.57 11.29
N ALA A 18 0.52 5.90 10.05
CA ALA A 18 1.02 7.10 9.37
C ALA A 18 0.70 8.38 10.16
N ARG A 19 -0.50 8.51 10.72
CA ARG A 19 -0.88 9.62 11.60
C ARG A 19 0.02 9.67 12.85
N ALA A 20 0.21 8.55 13.52
CA ALA A 20 1.03 8.47 14.73
C ALA A 20 2.48 8.94 14.48
N HIS A 21 3.05 8.66 13.31
CA HIS A 21 4.42 9.05 12.95
C HIS A 21 4.54 10.46 12.36
N LEU A 22 3.57 10.89 11.54
CA LEU A 22 3.69 12.13 10.75
C LEU A 22 3.06 13.34 11.44
N SER A 23 2.03 13.16 12.27
CA SER A 23 1.41 14.28 13.01
C SER A 23 2.37 14.99 13.96
N PRO A 24 3.26 14.31 14.72
CA PRO A 24 4.29 14.97 15.53
C PRO A 24 5.26 15.84 14.71
N LEU A 25 5.40 15.57 13.41
CA LEU A 25 6.25 16.32 12.49
C LEU A 25 5.51 17.49 11.81
N GLY A 26 4.24 17.72 12.16
CA GLY A 26 3.43 18.81 11.63
C GLY A 26 2.69 18.51 10.32
N TYR A 27 2.53 17.23 9.97
CA TYR A 27 1.74 16.80 8.81
C TYR A 27 0.35 16.34 9.23
N GLN A 28 -0.64 16.63 8.37
CA GLN A 28 -1.97 16.07 8.47
C GLN A 28 -2.07 14.89 7.51
N VAL A 29 -2.50 13.72 7.97
CA VAL A 29 -2.67 12.54 7.11
C VAL A 29 -4.14 12.31 6.82
N GLU A 30 -4.48 12.40 5.53
CA GLU A 30 -5.80 12.13 4.99
C GLU A 30 -5.78 10.83 4.20
N GLN A 31 -6.80 10.00 4.40
CA GLN A 31 -6.95 8.78 3.64
C GLN A 31 -7.47 9.11 2.25
N LEU A 32 -6.76 8.68 1.22
CA LEU A 32 -7.24 8.68 -0.15
C LEU A 32 -7.76 7.26 -0.44
N SER A 33 -9.08 7.08 -0.37
CA SER A 33 -9.73 5.82 -0.72
C SER A 33 -10.35 5.97 -2.11
N ILE A 34 -9.93 5.10 -3.02
CA ILE A 34 -10.46 5.01 -4.38
C ILE A 34 -11.17 3.67 -4.51
N GLN A 35 -12.22 3.58 -5.33
CA GLN A 35 -12.93 2.33 -5.53
C GLN A 35 -12.00 1.29 -6.16
N ASP A 36 -12.09 0.04 -5.70
CA ASP A 36 -11.14 -1.02 -6.07
C ASP A 36 -11.12 -1.33 -7.58
N ASP A 37 -12.18 -0.99 -8.31
CA ASP A 37 -12.27 -1.15 -9.77
C ASP A 37 -11.60 -0.01 -10.56
N GLU A 38 -11.24 1.10 -9.91
CA GLU A 38 -10.56 2.24 -10.53
C GLU A 38 -9.03 2.18 -10.39
N ILE A 39 -8.50 1.34 -9.48
CA ILE A 39 -7.06 1.12 -9.31
C ILE A 39 -6.70 -0.34 -9.52
N ILE A 40 -5.74 -0.56 -10.42
CA ILE A 40 -5.15 -1.86 -10.69
C ILE A 40 -3.99 -2.08 -9.73
N GLU A 41 -4.00 -3.22 -9.04
CA GLU A 41 -2.85 -3.70 -8.26
C GLU A 41 -1.72 -4.11 -9.23
N PRO A 42 -0.60 -3.37 -9.29
CA PRO A 42 0.45 -3.65 -10.25
C PRO A 42 1.12 -4.99 -9.96
N GLN A 43 1.28 -5.84 -10.97
CA GLN A 43 2.17 -6.99 -10.90
C GLN A 43 3.55 -6.57 -11.40
N ALA A 44 4.52 -6.52 -10.49
CA ALA A 44 5.92 -6.31 -10.79
C ALA A 44 6.80 -7.04 -9.78
N ASP A 45 8.02 -7.36 -10.18
CA ASP A 45 8.97 -8.13 -9.36
C ASP A 45 9.69 -7.25 -8.32
N ASP A 46 9.49 -5.93 -8.36
CA ASP A 46 10.13 -4.97 -7.48
C ASP A 46 9.18 -3.90 -6.92
N LEU A 47 9.41 -3.53 -5.66
CA LEU A 47 8.59 -2.58 -4.91
C LEU A 47 8.55 -1.18 -5.57
N TYR A 48 9.65 -0.77 -6.19
CA TYR A 48 9.75 0.57 -6.77
C TYR A 48 8.81 0.71 -7.98
N SER A 49 8.78 -0.29 -8.86
CA SER A 49 7.87 -0.35 -10.00
C SER A 49 6.40 -0.35 -9.54
N VAL A 50 6.06 -1.11 -8.50
CA VAL A 50 4.70 -1.12 -7.94
C VAL A 50 4.31 0.25 -7.38
N ALA A 51 5.16 0.84 -6.54
CA ALA A 51 4.90 2.16 -5.95
C ALA A 51 4.75 3.25 -7.02
N LYS A 52 5.61 3.25 -8.04
CA LYS A 52 5.55 4.22 -9.15
C LYS A 52 4.24 4.12 -9.93
N GLN A 53 3.78 2.91 -10.21
CA GLN A 53 2.50 2.70 -10.90
C GLN A 53 1.30 3.11 -10.03
N LYS A 54 1.31 2.78 -8.73
CA LYS A 54 0.27 3.23 -7.78
C LYS A 54 0.22 4.76 -7.69
N LEU A 55 1.36 5.45 -7.63
CA LEU A 55 1.41 6.92 -7.64
C LEU A 55 0.81 7.51 -8.92
N ALA A 56 1.15 6.94 -10.08
CA ALA A 56 0.63 7.41 -11.36
C ALA A 56 -0.88 7.21 -11.49
N GLN A 57 -1.43 6.14 -10.90
CA GLN A 57 -2.87 5.91 -10.81
C GLN A 57 -3.51 6.91 -9.85
N ALA A 58 -3.02 7.01 -8.62
CA ALA A 58 -3.55 7.91 -7.58
C ALA A 58 -3.58 9.38 -8.02
N GLY A 59 -2.58 9.82 -8.78
CA GLY A 59 -2.52 11.18 -9.34
C GLY A 59 -3.71 11.57 -10.22
N LYS A 60 -4.46 10.59 -10.77
CA LYS A 60 -5.67 10.83 -11.58
C LYS A 60 -6.93 11.02 -10.74
N HIS A 61 -6.90 10.64 -9.46
CA HIS A 61 -8.05 10.64 -8.55
C HIS A 61 -7.81 11.57 -7.35
N LEU A 62 -6.93 12.57 -7.52
CA LEU A 62 -6.67 13.55 -6.47
C LEU A 62 -7.96 14.31 -6.14
N PRO A 63 -8.25 14.53 -4.85
CA PRO A 63 -9.46 15.22 -4.44
C PRO A 63 -9.42 16.70 -4.82
N SER A 64 -10.58 17.34 -4.95
CA SER A 64 -10.70 18.73 -5.39
C SER A 64 -10.02 19.75 -4.46
N ASN A 65 -9.78 19.38 -3.20
CA ASN A 65 -9.06 20.18 -2.22
C ASN A 65 -7.54 19.90 -2.18
N PHE A 66 -7.03 19.00 -3.04
CA PHE A 66 -5.59 18.78 -3.18
C PHE A 66 -4.90 20.08 -3.63
N SER A 67 -3.88 20.48 -2.89
CA SER A 67 -3.22 21.78 -3.06
C SER A 67 -1.74 21.66 -3.38
N ILE A 68 -1.17 22.70 -3.99
CA ILE A 68 0.28 22.78 -4.22
C ILE A 68 1.00 22.73 -2.87
N GLY A 69 1.85 21.71 -2.68
CA GLY A 69 2.57 21.47 -1.44
C GLY A 69 2.06 20.29 -0.62
N ASP A 70 0.91 19.72 -1.01
CA ASP A 70 0.44 18.43 -0.50
C ASP A 70 1.32 17.28 -1.02
N ILE A 71 1.34 16.20 -0.26
CA ILE A 71 2.14 15.01 -0.53
C ILE A 71 1.17 13.87 -0.87
N LEU A 72 1.46 13.15 -1.94
CA LEU A 72 0.81 11.89 -2.25
C LEU A 72 1.69 10.73 -1.76
N LEU A 73 1.13 9.88 -0.92
CA LEU A 73 1.79 8.72 -0.33
C LEU A 73 1.12 7.44 -0.83
N VAL A 74 1.94 6.46 -1.20
CA VAL A 74 1.53 5.07 -1.44
C VAL A 74 2.45 4.18 -0.62
N GLU A 75 1.94 3.03 -0.19
CA GLU A 75 2.72 2.04 0.54
C GLU A 75 2.33 0.66 0.05
N ASP A 76 3.34 -0.18 -0.17
CA ASP A 76 3.15 -1.59 -0.47
C ASP A 76 4.05 -2.46 0.40
N ALA A 77 3.58 -3.67 0.69
CA ALA A 77 4.26 -4.62 1.55
C ALA A 77 4.18 -6.02 0.95
N GLY A 78 5.28 -6.77 1.06
CA GLY A 78 5.35 -8.17 0.64
C GLY A 78 5.92 -9.05 1.75
N LEU A 79 5.63 -10.35 1.68
CA LEU A 79 6.24 -11.37 2.53
C LEU A 79 7.11 -12.28 1.68
N PHE A 80 8.41 -12.32 1.95
CA PHE A 80 9.36 -13.12 1.20
C PHE A 80 9.90 -14.24 2.08
N ILE A 81 9.59 -15.50 1.73
CA ILE A 81 10.04 -16.68 2.46
C ILE A 81 11.17 -17.33 1.67
N ASP A 82 12.39 -17.35 2.23
CA ASP A 82 13.58 -17.88 1.55
C ASP A 82 13.42 -19.36 1.13
N ALA A 83 12.77 -20.17 1.97
CA ALA A 83 12.50 -21.58 1.68
C ALA A 83 11.54 -21.79 0.49
N LEU A 84 10.84 -20.74 0.05
CA LEU A 84 9.92 -20.74 -1.08
C LEU A 84 10.40 -19.81 -2.20
N ASP A 85 11.72 -19.58 -2.29
CA ASP A 85 12.34 -18.69 -3.28
C ASP A 85 11.70 -17.28 -3.30
N GLY A 86 11.32 -16.78 -2.13
CA GLY A 86 10.71 -15.46 -1.97
C GLY A 86 9.19 -15.41 -2.13
N PHE A 87 8.52 -16.53 -2.40
CA PHE A 87 7.05 -16.61 -2.39
C PHE A 87 6.50 -16.41 -0.96
N PRO A 88 5.33 -15.75 -0.76
CA PRO A 88 4.40 -15.19 -1.75
C PRO A 88 4.75 -13.80 -2.32
N GLY A 89 5.81 -13.16 -1.82
CA GLY A 89 6.24 -11.83 -2.22
C GLY A 89 5.14 -10.77 -2.03
N PHE A 90 5.00 -9.88 -3.02
CA PHE A 90 3.98 -8.82 -3.03
C PHE A 90 2.54 -9.36 -3.23
N THR A 91 2.36 -10.66 -3.54
CA THR A 91 1.04 -11.27 -3.72
C THR A 91 0.40 -11.77 -2.41
N LEU A 92 1.01 -11.46 -1.26
CA LEU A 92 0.60 -11.94 0.06
C LEU A 92 -0.90 -11.84 0.32
N SER A 93 -1.52 -10.68 0.04
CA SER A 93 -2.95 -10.46 0.30
C SER A 93 -3.83 -11.47 -0.45
N TYR A 94 -3.48 -11.77 -1.71
CA TYR A 94 -4.19 -12.76 -2.53
C TYR A 94 -3.91 -14.19 -2.07
N VAL A 95 -2.66 -14.53 -1.76
CA VAL A 95 -2.30 -15.86 -1.26
C VAL A 95 -2.98 -16.13 0.09
N HIS A 96 -2.97 -15.15 0.99
CA HIS A 96 -3.64 -15.26 2.29
C HIS A 96 -5.16 -15.42 2.15
N SER A 97 -5.82 -14.69 1.23
CA SER A 97 -7.26 -14.80 1.04
C SER A 97 -7.69 -16.11 0.37
N THR A 98 -6.80 -16.74 -0.40
CA THR A 98 -7.10 -17.98 -1.14
C THR A 98 -6.77 -19.24 -0.35
N ILE A 99 -5.58 -19.33 0.25
CA ILE A 99 -5.10 -20.55 0.92
C ILE A 99 -4.86 -20.38 2.42
N GLY A 100 -4.97 -19.16 2.95
CA GLY A 100 -4.74 -18.87 4.36
C GLY A 100 -3.29 -19.10 4.80
N LEU A 101 -3.02 -18.78 6.07
CA LEU A 101 -1.72 -19.05 6.69
C LEU A 101 -1.41 -20.55 6.71
N ASP A 102 -2.41 -21.40 6.95
CA ASP A 102 -2.24 -22.85 6.95
C ASP A 102 -1.77 -23.38 5.58
N GLY A 103 -2.27 -22.80 4.49
CA GLY A 103 -1.82 -23.12 3.14
C GLY A 103 -0.36 -22.75 2.92
N ILE A 104 0.03 -21.53 3.33
CA ILE A 104 1.42 -21.04 3.23
C ILE A 104 2.37 -21.96 4.04
N LEU A 105 1.98 -22.36 5.25
CA LEU A 105 2.79 -23.23 6.10
C LEU A 105 2.98 -24.64 5.50
N ARG A 106 1.99 -25.17 4.78
CA ARG A 106 2.12 -26.46 4.08
C ARG A 106 3.17 -26.42 2.96
N PHE A 107 3.30 -25.31 2.23
CA PHE A 107 4.33 -25.17 1.21
C PHE A 107 5.75 -25.21 1.79
N GLY A 108 5.96 -24.59 2.96
CA GLY A 108 7.28 -24.55 3.61
C GLY A 108 7.70 -25.82 4.35
N SER A 109 6.93 -26.91 4.25
CA SER A 109 7.15 -28.15 5.02
C SER A 109 7.64 -29.34 4.20
N SER A 110 8.06 -29.12 2.95
CA SER A 110 8.64 -30.13 2.05
C SER A 110 10.14 -30.29 2.20
#